data_AF-A0A6N9VNP6-F1
#
_entry.id   AF-A0A6N9VNP6-F1
#
_cell.length_a   1.000
_cell.length_b   1.000
_cell.length_c   1.000
_cell.angle_alpha   90.00
_cell.angle_beta   90.00
_cell.angle_gamma   90.00
#
_symmetry.space_group_name_H-M   'P 1'
#
loop_
_entity.id
_entity.type
_entity.pdbx_description
1 polymer ?
#
loop_
_entity_poly.entity_id
_entity_poly.type
_entity_poly.pdbx_seq_one_letter_code
_entity_poly.pdbx_strand_id
1 'polypeptide(L)'
;MRRRAGLVLLAFAVFFAALSPLLRWYAFPRLAKVPPNQYQEVVLEAKPATLLDYTTLEAKEVEKVTIVQTLKGNVEESEKIERSAGRDVVVWDALSYIEGPDGKMVSEIPERYIFDAHTQAPVNATGEMVDGDPVRRTGIEFKWPFLTEKRDYEYFDAQSRTTAPIHYRGTRTFRGLEVYYFEQTIPWTEVPMPKKMPIEGVTAEQITQTGITRWYTTKRMFWVDPVTGAPVNGEEIHREELRNAKKMGMSEDTVTAFSGHVKMREDYIVDTVGLVKSQRVLVLLLTSYLPWGFLGLGIGLLALALWLEARSRTPREPTSA
;
A
#
# COMPACT_ATOMS: atom_id res chain seq x y z
N MET A 1 5.33 -53.64 18.99
CA MET A 1 5.51 -52.59 17.95
C MET A 1 4.33 -51.62 17.87
N ARG A 2 3.06 -52.09 17.85
CA ARG A 2 1.87 -51.23 17.70
C ARG A 2 1.69 -50.13 18.77
N ARG A 3 1.99 -50.41 20.05
CA ARG A 3 1.97 -49.38 21.12
C ARG A 3 2.99 -48.27 20.93
N ARG A 4 4.23 -48.59 20.54
CA ARG A 4 5.27 -47.57 20.26
C ARG A 4 4.86 -46.70 19.07
N ALA A 5 4.32 -47.31 18.02
CA ALA A 5 3.79 -46.57 16.88
C ALA A 5 2.62 -45.65 17.27
N GLY A 6 1.68 -46.11 18.10
CA GLY A 6 0.58 -45.28 18.61
C GLY A 6 1.05 -44.07 19.41
N LEU A 7 2.06 -44.25 20.28
CA LEU A 7 2.66 -43.14 21.04
C LEU A 7 3.37 -42.12 20.16
N VAL A 8 4.10 -42.58 19.12
CA VAL A 8 4.75 -41.68 18.16
C VAL A 8 3.70 -40.87 17.38
N LEU A 9 2.63 -41.51 16.93
CA LEU A 9 1.52 -40.81 16.24
C LEU A 9 0.84 -39.78 17.15
N LEU A 10 0.61 -40.13 18.43
CA LEU A 10 0.07 -39.19 19.40
C LEU A 10 1.00 -37.99 19.63
N ALA A 11 2.31 -38.22 19.73
CA ALA A 11 3.29 -37.13 19.88
C ALA A 11 3.25 -36.17 18.67
N PHE A 12 3.22 -36.70 17.44
CA PHE A 12 3.07 -35.86 16.25
C PHE A 12 1.71 -35.16 16.19
N ALA A 13 0.63 -35.82 16.61
CA ALA A 13 -0.69 -35.21 16.67
C ALA A 13 -0.69 -33.96 17.56
N VAL A 14 -0.13 -34.09 18.77
CA VAL A 14 0.01 -32.97 19.71
C VAL A 14 0.93 -31.88 19.13
N PHE A 15 2.06 -32.27 18.53
CA PHE A 15 2.98 -31.33 17.90
C PHE A 15 2.32 -30.48 16.81
N PHE A 16 1.63 -31.09 15.86
CA PHE A 16 0.95 -30.35 14.78
C PHE A 16 -0.24 -29.55 15.28
N ALA A 17 -1.00 -30.07 16.25
CA ALA A 17 -2.08 -29.32 16.88
C ALA A 17 -1.56 -28.07 17.61
N ALA A 18 -0.38 -28.13 18.24
CA ALA A 18 0.26 -26.97 18.87
C ALA A 18 0.88 -26.01 17.83
N LEU A 19 1.43 -26.53 16.73
CA LEU A 19 2.06 -25.70 15.70
C LEU A 19 1.04 -24.86 14.91
N SER A 20 -0.18 -25.36 14.72
CA SER A 20 -1.27 -24.64 14.04
C SER A 20 -1.53 -23.22 14.59
N PRO A 21 -1.87 -23.04 15.88
CA PRO A 21 -2.08 -21.71 16.46
C PRO A 21 -0.78 -20.89 16.53
N LEU A 22 0.38 -21.53 16.72
CA LEU A 22 1.68 -20.85 16.77
C LEU A 22 2.03 -20.17 15.44
N LEU A 23 1.76 -20.82 14.30
CA LEU A 23 2.01 -20.19 13.00
C LEU A 23 1.20 -18.91 12.81
N ARG A 24 -0.11 -18.97 13.09
CA ARG A 24 -1.03 -17.85 12.85
C ARG A 24 -0.84 -16.70 13.85
N TRP A 25 -0.71 -17.00 15.14
CA TRP A 25 -0.73 -15.98 16.18
C TRP A 25 0.64 -15.62 16.75
N TYR A 26 1.66 -16.46 16.54
CA TYR A 26 3.02 -16.17 17.01
C TYR A 26 3.97 -15.86 15.86
N ALA A 27 4.06 -16.73 14.84
CA ALA A 27 5.02 -16.57 13.75
C ALA A 27 4.63 -15.47 12.77
N PHE A 28 3.38 -15.49 12.27
CA PHE A 28 2.93 -14.50 11.28
C PHE A 28 3.13 -13.04 11.72
N PRO A 29 2.69 -12.60 12.93
CA PRO A 29 2.87 -11.21 13.36
C PRO A 29 4.33 -10.78 13.56
N ARG A 30 5.28 -11.73 13.58
CA ARG A 30 6.72 -11.45 13.73
C ARG A 30 7.47 -11.48 12.40
N LEU A 31 6.98 -12.28 11.45
CA LEU A 31 7.64 -12.53 10.17
C LEU A 31 7.10 -11.64 9.05
N ALA A 32 5.80 -11.31 9.09
CA ALA A 32 5.15 -10.55 8.04
C ALA A 32 5.41 -9.05 8.19
N LYS A 33 6.50 -8.59 7.58
CA LYS A 33 6.83 -7.16 7.50
C LYS A 33 7.25 -6.74 6.10
N VAL A 34 7.07 -5.45 5.81
CA VAL A 34 7.63 -4.84 4.61
C VAL A 34 9.16 -4.79 4.73
N PRO A 35 9.91 -5.29 3.74
CA PRO A 35 11.37 -5.21 3.78
C PRO A 35 11.85 -3.76 3.53
N PRO A 36 12.89 -3.28 4.23
CA PRO A 36 13.36 -1.91 4.11
C PRO A 36 14.13 -1.62 2.81
N ASN A 37 14.45 -2.63 2.00
CA ASN A 37 15.24 -2.52 0.77
C ASN A 37 14.40 -2.62 -0.52
N GLN A 38 13.07 -2.53 -0.41
CA GLN A 38 12.19 -2.64 -1.57
C GLN A 38 12.31 -1.42 -2.48
N TYR A 39 12.29 -1.64 -3.79
CA TYR A 39 12.11 -0.62 -4.80
C TYR A 39 10.87 -0.96 -5.61
N GLN A 40 9.95 0.00 -5.74
CA GLN A 40 8.76 -0.13 -6.57
C GLN A 40 8.68 1.08 -7.49
N GLU A 41 8.22 0.83 -8.70
CA GLU A 41 7.97 1.85 -9.69
C GLU A 41 6.63 1.54 -10.32
N VAL A 42 5.80 2.56 -10.49
CA VAL A 42 4.56 2.48 -11.23
C VAL A 42 4.44 3.66 -12.17
N VAL A 43 3.98 3.38 -13.38
CA VAL A 43 3.64 4.43 -14.35
C VAL A 43 2.14 4.51 -14.46
N LEU A 44 1.62 5.73 -14.33
CA LEU A 44 0.24 6.09 -14.55
C LEU A 44 0.12 6.99 -15.78
N GLU A 45 -1.03 6.96 -16.41
CA GLU A 45 -1.34 7.75 -17.60
C GLU A 45 -2.72 8.40 -17.46
N ALA A 46 -2.85 9.64 -17.92
CA ALA A 46 -4.14 10.30 -18.13
C ALA A 46 -4.37 10.51 -19.63
N LYS A 47 -5.50 10.01 -20.15
CA LYS A 47 -5.83 10.00 -21.58
C LYS A 47 -7.33 10.24 -21.82
N PRO A 48 -7.75 11.34 -22.50
CA PRO A 48 -6.98 12.58 -22.66
C PRO A 48 -6.80 13.30 -21.31
N ALA A 49 -6.00 14.36 -21.30
CA ALA A 49 -5.80 15.22 -20.14
C ALA A 49 -5.78 16.70 -20.55
N THR A 50 -6.04 17.60 -19.62
CA THR A 50 -5.78 19.03 -19.76
C THR A 50 -4.51 19.37 -19.00
N LEU A 51 -3.59 20.11 -19.61
CA LEU A 51 -2.36 20.57 -18.99
C LEU A 51 -2.12 22.05 -19.33
N LEU A 52 -1.68 22.82 -18.34
CA LEU A 52 -1.23 24.19 -18.55
C LEU A 52 0.09 24.21 -19.33
N ASP A 53 0.08 24.88 -20.48
CA ASP A 53 1.30 25.22 -21.21
C ASP A 53 1.92 26.46 -20.55
N TYR A 54 3.02 26.27 -19.83
CA TYR A 54 3.70 27.34 -19.12
C TYR A 54 4.41 28.35 -20.04
N THR A 55 4.50 28.08 -21.35
CA THR A 55 5.04 29.02 -22.34
C THR A 55 3.96 29.98 -22.83
N THR A 56 2.77 29.46 -23.12
CA THR A 56 1.64 30.28 -23.59
C THR A 56 0.70 30.73 -22.47
N LEU A 57 0.86 30.17 -21.27
CA LEU A 57 -0.01 30.35 -20.10
C LEU A 57 -1.49 29.98 -20.38
N GLU A 58 -1.69 28.98 -21.24
CA GLU A 58 -3.02 28.50 -21.62
C GLU A 58 -3.18 27.01 -21.30
N ALA A 59 -4.34 26.64 -20.76
CA ALA A 59 -4.71 25.25 -20.56
C ALA A 59 -5.06 24.61 -21.90
N LYS A 60 -4.38 23.52 -22.26
CA LYS A 60 -4.58 22.80 -23.52
C LYS A 60 -4.94 21.35 -23.25
N GLU A 61 -5.83 20.81 -24.08
CA GLU A 61 -6.04 19.37 -24.12
C GLU A 61 -4.83 18.70 -24.78
N VAL A 62 -4.33 17.65 -24.14
CA VAL A 62 -3.22 16.84 -24.60
C VAL A 62 -3.65 15.39 -24.65
N GLU A 63 -3.13 14.64 -25.63
CA GLU A 63 -3.50 13.25 -25.84
C GLU A 63 -3.15 12.37 -24.62
N LYS A 64 -2.01 12.65 -23.99
CA LYS A 64 -1.49 11.86 -22.88
C LYS A 64 -0.60 12.69 -21.96
N VAL A 65 -0.76 12.47 -20.66
CA VAL A 65 0.24 12.82 -19.64
C VAL A 65 0.68 11.55 -18.94
N THR A 66 1.97 11.42 -18.67
CA THR A 66 2.55 10.28 -17.94
C THR A 66 2.93 10.74 -16.55
N ILE A 67 2.57 9.97 -15.52
CA ILE A 67 3.00 10.19 -14.15
C ILE A 67 3.80 8.97 -13.72
N VAL A 68 5.01 9.19 -13.23
CA VAL A 68 5.87 8.12 -12.73
C VAL A 68 5.99 8.28 -11.23
N GLN A 69 5.68 7.22 -10.50
CA GLN A 69 5.84 7.17 -9.06
C GLN A 69 6.84 6.08 -8.72
N THR A 70 7.84 6.44 -7.92
CA THR A 70 8.85 5.51 -7.39
C THR A 70 8.77 5.50 -5.87
N LEU A 71 8.90 4.32 -5.28
CA LEU A 71 9.02 4.10 -3.84
C LEU A 71 10.32 3.36 -3.58
N LYS A 72 11.29 4.03 -2.97
CA LYS A 72 12.61 3.45 -2.69
C LYS A 72 12.82 3.30 -1.18
N GLY A 73 13.06 2.07 -0.77
CA GLY A 73 13.54 1.70 0.56
C GLY A 73 14.87 2.36 0.92
N ASN A 74 14.87 3.12 2.02
CA ASN A 74 16.08 3.70 2.60
C ASN A 74 16.50 2.88 3.83
N VAL A 75 17.32 1.86 3.58
CA VAL A 75 17.79 0.92 4.61
C VAL A 75 18.55 1.64 5.74
N GLU A 76 19.40 2.60 5.38
CA GLU A 76 20.22 3.32 6.36
C GLU A 76 19.36 4.15 7.33
N GLU A 77 18.42 4.94 6.81
CA GLU A 77 17.53 5.73 7.67
C GLU A 77 16.53 4.84 8.43
N SER A 78 16.08 3.72 7.83
CA SER A 78 15.30 2.68 8.53
C SER A 78 16.02 2.18 9.78
N GLU A 79 17.25 1.69 9.64
CA GLU A 79 18.02 1.15 10.76
C GLU A 79 18.31 2.22 11.82
N LYS A 80 18.55 3.46 11.40
CA LYS A 80 18.81 4.59 12.30
C LYS A 80 17.58 4.93 13.14
N ILE A 81 16.40 5.00 12.54
CA ILE A 81 15.16 5.33 13.26
C ILE A 81 14.76 4.16 14.15
N GLU A 82 14.85 2.93 13.66
CA GLU A 82 14.53 1.69 14.40
C GLU A 82 15.28 1.61 15.74
N ARG A 83 16.56 1.98 15.78
CA ARG A 83 17.37 2.06 17.02
C ARG A 83 16.75 2.92 18.12
N SER A 84 15.95 3.92 17.76
CA SER A 84 15.28 4.84 18.69
C SER A 84 13.78 4.59 18.85
N ALA A 85 13.14 3.95 17.86
CA ALA A 85 11.68 3.79 17.80
C ALA A 85 11.17 2.54 18.55
N GLY A 86 12.04 1.57 18.84
CA GLY A 86 11.68 0.34 19.56
C GLY A 86 10.71 -0.58 18.82
N ARG A 87 10.63 -0.46 17.50
CA ARG A 87 9.76 -1.24 16.59
C ARG A 87 10.42 -1.31 15.20
N ASP A 88 10.03 -2.27 14.37
CA ASP A 88 10.51 -2.37 13.00
C ASP A 88 10.01 -1.17 12.15
N VAL A 89 10.92 -0.38 11.59
CA VAL A 89 10.58 0.84 10.83
C VAL A 89 11.08 0.74 9.39
N VAL A 90 10.20 1.09 8.45
CA VAL A 90 10.54 1.27 7.04
C VAL A 90 10.50 2.76 6.69
N VAL A 91 11.55 3.22 6.03
CA VAL A 91 11.62 4.54 5.40
C VAL A 91 11.53 4.36 3.90
N TRP A 92 10.54 5.00 3.29
CA TRP A 92 10.43 5.14 1.84
C TRP A 92 10.74 6.58 1.42
N ASP A 93 11.76 6.72 0.58
CA ASP A 93 11.96 7.90 -0.23
C ASP A 93 11.13 7.72 -1.51
N ALA A 94 10.03 8.45 -1.60
CA ALA A 94 9.14 8.42 -2.74
C ALA A 94 9.38 9.63 -3.65
N LEU A 95 9.16 9.45 -4.95
CA LEU A 95 9.17 10.53 -5.92
C LEU A 95 8.01 10.31 -6.88
N SER A 96 7.12 11.30 -6.96
CA SER A 96 6.08 11.37 -7.99
C SER A 96 6.42 12.52 -8.93
N TYR A 97 6.55 12.24 -10.22
CA TYR A 97 6.78 13.28 -11.22
C TYR A 97 5.90 13.11 -12.45
N ILE A 98 5.61 14.24 -13.09
CA ILE A 98 4.76 14.34 -14.27
C ILE A 98 5.65 14.59 -15.48
N GLU A 99 5.50 13.77 -16.52
CA GLU A 99 6.08 14.00 -17.85
C GLU A 99 4.97 14.50 -18.80
N GLY A 100 5.24 15.65 -19.41
CA GLY A 100 4.40 16.22 -20.46
C GLY A 100 4.43 15.38 -21.75
N PRO A 101 3.59 15.72 -22.73
CA PRO A 101 3.56 15.03 -24.02
C PRO A 101 4.89 15.09 -24.79
N ASP A 102 5.71 16.10 -24.51
CA ASP A 102 7.04 16.31 -25.10
C ASP A 102 8.16 15.53 -24.38
N GLY A 103 7.81 14.74 -23.36
CA GLY A 103 8.75 13.98 -22.53
C GLY A 103 9.52 14.83 -21.54
N LYS A 104 9.22 16.13 -21.42
CA LYS A 104 9.85 16.98 -20.39
C LYS A 104 9.13 16.82 -19.07
N MET A 105 9.90 16.86 -17.99
CA MET A 105 9.37 16.87 -16.63
C MET A 105 8.67 18.19 -16.35
N VAL A 106 7.41 18.12 -15.92
CA VAL A 106 6.54 19.26 -15.61
C VAL A 106 6.57 19.57 -14.12
N SER A 107 6.57 18.55 -13.27
CA SER A 107 6.56 18.71 -11.82
C SER A 107 7.15 17.46 -11.17
N GLU A 108 7.78 17.64 -10.03
CA GLU A 108 8.25 16.54 -9.19
C GLU A 108 7.96 16.85 -7.72
N ILE A 109 7.52 15.84 -6.98
CA ILE A 109 7.18 15.96 -5.56
C ILE A 109 7.87 14.80 -4.85
N PRO A 110 9.02 15.05 -4.21
CA PRO A 110 9.69 14.07 -3.39
C PRO A 110 8.99 13.97 -2.03
N GLU A 111 8.95 12.77 -1.46
CA GLU A 111 8.40 12.53 -0.13
C GLU A 111 9.30 11.58 0.65
N ARG A 112 9.32 11.75 1.97
CA ARG A 112 9.83 10.72 2.88
C ARG A 112 8.71 10.26 3.78
N TYR A 113 8.33 9.00 3.62
CA TYR A 113 7.34 8.32 4.45
C TYR A 113 8.01 7.34 5.39
N ILE A 114 7.66 7.40 6.67
CA ILE A 114 8.25 6.60 7.73
C ILE A 114 7.12 5.85 8.42
N PHE A 115 7.18 4.52 8.44
CA PHE A 115 6.06 3.71 8.92
C PHE A 115 6.52 2.42 9.59
N ASP A 116 5.63 1.87 10.40
CA ASP A 116 5.82 0.58 11.05
C ASP A 116 5.69 -0.56 10.03
N ALA A 117 6.72 -1.41 9.97
CA ALA A 117 6.87 -2.40 8.91
C ALA A 117 5.76 -3.47 8.89
N HIS A 118 5.05 -3.67 10.02
CA HIS A 118 3.99 -4.65 10.17
C HIS A 118 2.61 -4.02 9.97
N THR A 119 2.34 -2.93 10.68
CA THR A 119 1.01 -2.31 10.76
C THR A 119 0.75 -1.27 9.68
N GLN A 120 1.79 -0.78 9.00
CA GLN A 120 1.74 0.32 8.04
C GLN A 120 1.36 1.68 8.64
N ALA A 121 1.25 1.77 9.97
CA ALA A 121 0.95 3.02 10.66
C ALA A 121 2.15 3.98 10.55
N PRO A 122 1.92 5.29 10.36
CA PRO A 122 2.99 6.27 10.37
C PRO A 122 3.79 6.25 11.67
N VAL A 123 5.11 6.38 11.54
CA VAL A 123 6.05 6.56 12.64
C VAL A 123 6.61 7.96 12.51
N ASN A 124 6.01 8.89 13.27
CA ASN A 124 6.38 10.30 13.26
C ASN A 124 7.79 10.49 13.83
N ALA A 125 8.78 10.54 12.94
CA ALA A 125 10.19 10.69 13.25
C ALA A 125 10.83 11.81 12.42
N THR A 126 12.02 12.24 12.83
CA THR A 126 12.76 13.29 12.12
C THR A 126 13.03 12.89 10.67
N GLY A 127 12.82 13.83 9.75
CA GLY A 127 13.05 13.63 8.31
C GLY A 127 11.79 13.32 7.52
N GLU A 128 10.66 13.04 8.19
CA GLU A 128 9.37 12.95 7.51
C GLU A 128 9.04 14.25 6.77
N MET A 129 8.79 14.18 5.46
CA MET A 129 8.57 15.36 4.62
C MET A 129 7.71 15.09 3.38
N VAL A 130 7.14 16.18 2.85
CA VAL A 130 6.55 16.27 1.51
C VAL A 130 7.12 17.51 0.85
N ASP A 131 7.72 17.34 -0.33
CA ASP A 131 8.37 18.40 -1.09
C ASP A 131 9.39 19.18 -0.24
N GLY A 132 10.15 18.46 0.58
CA GLY A 132 11.12 19.02 1.54
C GLY A 132 10.53 19.79 2.72
N ASP A 133 9.22 19.95 2.82
CA ASP A 133 8.57 20.53 4.01
C ASP A 133 8.32 19.43 5.05
N PRO A 134 8.73 19.62 6.32
CA PRO A 134 8.41 18.67 7.37
C PRO A 134 6.90 18.50 7.53
N VAL A 135 6.44 17.25 7.56
CA VAL A 135 5.04 16.94 7.84
C VAL A 135 4.95 15.97 9.02
N ARG A 136 3.75 15.86 9.57
CA ARG A 136 3.42 14.83 10.55
C ARG A 136 2.21 14.05 10.03
N ARG A 137 2.39 12.78 9.69
CA ARG A 137 1.33 11.99 9.08
C ARG A 137 0.44 11.30 10.11
N THR A 138 -0.83 11.20 9.72
CA THR A 138 -1.85 10.38 10.37
C THR A 138 -2.53 9.55 9.28
N GLY A 139 -2.77 8.27 9.54
CA GLY A 139 -3.31 7.35 8.55
C GLY A 139 -2.27 6.81 7.56
N ILE A 140 -2.66 5.80 6.79
CA ILE A 140 -1.79 5.15 5.79
C ILE A 140 -1.63 6.02 4.54
N GLU A 141 -0.65 5.68 3.68
CA GLU A 141 -0.46 6.37 2.40
C GLU A 141 -0.29 5.36 1.26
N PHE A 142 0.82 4.65 1.16
CA PHE A 142 1.07 3.79 -0.01
C PHE A 142 0.50 2.37 0.09
N LYS A 143 0.20 1.89 1.31
CA LYS A 143 -0.10 0.47 1.56
C LYS A 143 -1.04 0.27 2.75
N TRP A 144 -1.99 -0.67 2.61
CA TRP A 144 -2.86 -1.11 3.70
C TRP A 144 -2.17 -2.16 4.58
N PRO A 145 -2.60 -2.30 5.86
CA PRO A 145 -2.11 -3.36 6.73
C PRO A 145 -2.33 -4.75 6.14
N PHE A 146 -1.42 -5.68 6.45
CA PHE A 146 -1.65 -7.11 6.17
C PHE A 146 -2.98 -7.56 6.77
N LEU A 147 -3.64 -8.52 6.11
CA LEU A 147 -4.98 -8.97 6.48
C LEU A 147 -5.95 -7.77 6.60
N THR A 148 -5.94 -6.92 5.58
CA THR A 148 -6.77 -5.71 5.51
C THR A 148 -8.22 -6.04 5.82
N GLU A 149 -8.81 -5.28 6.74
CA GLU A 149 -10.20 -5.43 7.18
C GLU A 149 -11.15 -4.62 6.31
N LYS A 150 -12.42 -5.05 6.25
CA LYS A 150 -13.54 -4.37 5.55
C LYS A 150 -14.05 -3.17 6.35
N ARG A 151 -13.22 -2.15 6.49
CA ARG A 151 -13.55 -0.91 7.22
C ARG A 151 -12.88 0.29 6.56
N ASP A 152 -13.24 1.48 7.02
CA ASP A 152 -12.58 2.71 6.61
C ASP A 152 -11.22 2.83 7.32
N TYR A 153 -10.29 3.54 6.65
CA TYR A 153 -8.97 3.85 7.17
C TYR A 153 -8.75 5.36 7.08
N GLU A 154 -7.93 5.90 7.98
CA GLU A 154 -7.37 7.22 7.75
C GLU A 154 -6.32 7.12 6.64
N TYR A 155 -6.34 8.06 5.70
CA TYR A 155 -5.42 8.11 4.59
C TYR A 155 -4.83 9.52 4.46
N PHE A 156 -3.50 9.60 4.48
CA PHE A 156 -2.78 10.85 4.34
C PHE A 156 -2.69 11.26 2.87
N ASP A 157 -2.90 12.53 2.60
CA ASP A 157 -2.78 13.12 1.29
C ASP A 157 -1.58 14.06 1.22
N ALA A 158 -0.56 13.69 0.44
CA ALA A 158 0.64 14.49 0.27
C ALA A 158 0.37 15.91 -0.26
N GLN A 159 -0.56 16.08 -1.21
CA GLN A 159 -0.81 17.39 -1.83
C GLN A 159 -1.38 18.41 -0.84
N SER A 160 -2.45 18.06 -0.11
CA SER A 160 -3.03 18.91 0.93
C SER A 160 -2.27 18.88 2.25
N ARG A 161 -1.41 17.86 2.45
CA ARG A 161 -0.74 17.58 3.73
C ARG A 161 -1.73 17.37 4.86
N THR A 162 -2.89 16.81 4.53
CA THR A 162 -3.97 16.51 5.48
C THR A 162 -4.36 15.04 5.44
N THR A 163 -5.10 14.61 6.45
CA THR A 163 -5.66 13.26 6.53
C THR A 163 -7.16 13.32 6.39
N ALA A 164 -7.71 12.44 5.56
CA ALA A 164 -9.14 12.21 5.45
C ALA A 164 -9.43 10.70 5.42
N PRO A 165 -10.63 10.25 5.81
CA PRO A 165 -10.97 8.85 5.71
C PRO A 165 -10.98 8.39 4.24
N ILE A 166 -10.37 7.25 3.97
CA ILE A 166 -10.58 6.47 2.76
C ILE A 166 -11.56 5.34 3.07
N HIS A 167 -12.64 5.29 2.30
CA HIS A 167 -13.77 4.46 2.65
C HIS A 167 -13.76 3.13 1.92
N TYR A 168 -14.09 2.06 2.65
CA TYR A 168 -14.37 0.77 2.03
C TYR A 168 -15.71 0.82 1.28
N ARG A 169 -15.68 0.41 0.01
CA ARG A 169 -16.84 0.45 -0.91
C ARG A 169 -17.27 -0.93 -1.40
N GLY A 170 -16.72 -1.99 -0.83
CA GLY A 170 -17.13 -3.35 -1.12
C GLY A 170 -16.00 -4.24 -1.63
N THR A 171 -16.34 -5.50 -1.88
CA THR A 171 -15.43 -6.50 -2.45
C THR A 171 -15.76 -6.67 -3.93
N ARG A 172 -14.75 -6.80 -4.79
CA ARG A 172 -14.92 -7.02 -6.23
C ARG A 172 -13.83 -7.91 -6.80
N THR A 173 -14.08 -8.44 -8.00
CA THR A 173 -13.08 -9.19 -8.75
C THR A 173 -12.29 -8.24 -9.66
N PHE A 174 -10.97 -8.29 -9.59
CA PHE A 174 -10.07 -7.54 -10.46
C PHE A 174 -8.92 -8.43 -10.92
N ARG A 175 -8.80 -8.65 -12.24
CA ARG A 175 -7.74 -9.48 -12.84
C ARG A 175 -7.59 -10.88 -12.19
N GLY A 176 -8.74 -11.46 -11.83
CA GLY A 176 -8.85 -12.77 -11.18
C GLY A 176 -8.49 -12.78 -9.69
N LEU A 177 -8.34 -11.61 -9.05
CA LEU A 177 -8.21 -11.48 -7.60
C LEU A 177 -9.51 -10.95 -6.99
N GLU A 178 -9.89 -11.51 -5.84
CA GLU A 178 -10.85 -10.86 -4.95
C GLU A 178 -10.14 -9.75 -4.19
N VAL A 179 -10.59 -8.50 -4.41
CA VAL A 179 -9.97 -7.29 -3.86
C VAL A 179 -11.00 -6.44 -3.12
N TYR A 180 -10.52 -5.65 -2.18
CA TYR A 180 -11.32 -4.64 -1.49
C TYR A 180 -11.21 -3.32 -2.25
N TYR A 181 -12.36 -2.68 -2.45
CA TYR A 181 -12.44 -1.38 -3.10
C TYR A 181 -12.43 -0.28 -2.06
N PHE A 182 -11.55 0.70 -2.25
CA PHE A 182 -11.46 1.89 -1.44
C PHE A 182 -11.63 3.16 -2.28
N GLU A 183 -12.37 4.15 -1.75
CA GLU A 183 -12.53 5.46 -2.37
C GLU A 183 -12.32 6.60 -1.35
N GLN A 184 -11.60 7.63 -1.76
CA GLN A 184 -11.45 8.90 -1.03
C GLN A 184 -11.70 10.06 -1.98
N THR A 185 -12.38 11.10 -1.51
CA THR A 185 -12.48 12.36 -2.24
C THR A 185 -11.92 13.47 -1.39
N ILE A 186 -10.92 14.17 -1.91
CA ILE A 186 -10.45 15.43 -1.32
C ILE A 186 -11.20 16.56 -2.03
N PRO A 187 -12.04 17.34 -1.32
CA PRO A 187 -12.70 18.49 -1.93
C PRO A 187 -11.65 19.53 -2.37
N TRP A 188 -12.09 20.51 -3.17
CA TRP A 188 -11.23 21.63 -3.55
C TRP A 188 -10.54 22.25 -2.34
N THR A 189 -9.22 22.11 -2.30
CA THR A 189 -8.37 22.52 -1.19
C THR A 189 -7.22 23.34 -1.74
N GLU A 190 -6.90 24.45 -1.08
CA GLU A 190 -5.70 25.22 -1.38
C GLU A 190 -4.48 24.42 -0.97
N VAL A 191 -3.51 24.29 -1.88
CA VAL A 191 -2.29 23.53 -1.66
C VAL A 191 -1.06 24.36 -1.98
N PRO A 192 0.10 24.05 -1.36
CA PRO A 192 1.35 24.71 -1.69
C PRO A 192 1.70 24.54 -3.17
N MET A 193 2.38 25.55 -3.73
CA MET A 193 3.05 25.41 -5.02
C MET A 193 4.20 24.39 -4.88
N PRO A 194 4.45 23.55 -5.90
CA PRO A 194 5.64 22.69 -5.91
C PRO A 194 6.91 23.53 -5.83
N LYS A 195 7.89 23.12 -5.03
CA LYS A 195 9.17 23.84 -4.91
C LYS A 195 9.94 23.86 -6.23
N LYS A 196 9.87 22.76 -6.98
CA LYS A 196 10.40 22.69 -8.34
C LYS A 196 9.31 23.07 -9.33
N MET A 197 9.43 24.28 -9.88
CA MET A 197 8.51 24.77 -10.90
C MET A 197 8.88 24.23 -12.30
N PRO A 198 7.89 24.03 -13.18
CA PRO A 198 8.11 23.69 -14.60
C PRO A 198 8.82 24.80 -15.40
N ILE A 199 8.83 26.03 -14.88
CA ILE A 199 9.46 27.18 -15.53
C ILE A 199 10.85 27.38 -14.95
N GLU A 200 11.88 27.27 -15.80
CA GLU A 200 13.26 27.48 -15.39
C GLU A 200 13.47 28.91 -14.86
N GLY A 201 14.13 29.04 -13.70
CA GLY A 201 14.41 30.33 -13.08
C GLY A 201 13.26 30.96 -12.28
N VAL A 202 12.08 30.33 -12.26
CA VAL A 202 10.94 30.79 -11.44
C VAL A 202 10.79 29.92 -10.20
N THR A 203 10.74 30.54 -9.02
CA THR A 203 10.55 29.81 -7.75
C THR A 203 9.10 29.85 -7.27
N ALA A 204 8.73 28.89 -6.42
CA ALA A 204 7.42 28.85 -5.77
C ALA A 204 7.13 30.14 -4.98
N GLU A 205 8.14 30.71 -4.32
CA GLU A 205 8.02 31.96 -3.55
C GLU A 205 7.70 33.15 -4.47
N GLN A 206 8.32 33.22 -5.65
CA GLN A 206 8.04 34.28 -6.61
C GLN A 206 6.58 34.20 -7.10
N ILE A 207 6.08 33.00 -7.39
CA ILE A 207 4.68 32.80 -7.79
C ILE A 207 3.73 33.19 -6.66
N THR A 208 3.96 32.72 -5.45
CA THR A 208 3.07 33.01 -4.31
C THR A 208 3.05 34.51 -3.96
N GLN A 209 4.16 35.24 -4.16
CA GLN A 209 4.20 36.70 -4.01
C GLN A 209 3.29 37.45 -4.99
N THR A 210 2.96 36.87 -6.15
CA THR A 210 1.96 37.45 -7.07
C THR A 210 0.52 37.36 -6.54
N GLY A 211 0.30 36.57 -5.48
CA GLY A 211 -1.02 36.29 -4.92
C GLY A 211 -1.80 35.21 -5.67
N ILE A 212 -1.16 34.47 -6.57
CA ILE A 212 -1.72 33.25 -7.16
C ILE A 212 -1.69 32.12 -6.14
N THR A 213 -2.79 31.36 -6.12
CA THR A 213 -2.95 30.19 -5.25
C THR A 213 -3.18 28.94 -6.09
N ARG A 214 -2.63 27.81 -5.65
CA ARG A 214 -2.88 26.50 -6.28
C ARG A 214 -3.97 25.79 -5.51
N TRP A 215 -4.95 25.27 -6.23
CA TRP A 215 -6.06 24.52 -5.67
C TRP A 215 -6.09 23.15 -6.32
N TYR A 216 -6.47 22.15 -5.53
CA TYR A 216 -6.52 20.78 -6.00
C TYR A 216 -7.75 20.05 -5.46
N THR A 217 -8.25 19.11 -6.24
CA THR A 217 -9.22 18.11 -5.81
C THR A 217 -8.88 16.79 -6.48
N THR A 218 -9.11 15.69 -5.77
CA THR A 218 -8.97 14.35 -6.35
C THR A 218 -10.04 13.43 -5.83
N LYS A 219 -10.50 12.51 -6.69
CA LYS A 219 -11.15 11.28 -6.26
C LYS A 219 -10.19 10.12 -6.48
N ARG A 220 -9.74 9.49 -5.41
CA ARG A 220 -8.88 8.30 -5.43
C ARG A 220 -9.70 7.03 -5.37
N MET A 221 -9.22 6.03 -6.10
CA MET A 221 -9.80 4.69 -6.18
C MET A 221 -8.69 3.66 -6.07
N PHE A 222 -8.77 2.77 -5.08
CA PHE A 222 -7.78 1.69 -4.91
C PHE A 222 -8.42 0.31 -4.91
N TRP A 223 -7.76 -0.63 -5.58
CA TRP A 223 -8.08 -2.06 -5.54
C TRP A 223 -7.03 -2.72 -4.67
N VAL A 224 -7.40 -3.20 -3.49
CA VAL A 224 -6.45 -3.69 -2.49
C VAL A 224 -6.62 -5.19 -2.30
N ASP A 225 -5.53 -5.93 -2.40
CA ASP A 225 -5.52 -7.35 -2.04
C ASP A 225 -5.68 -7.50 -0.52
N PRO A 226 -6.75 -8.13 -0.02
CA PRO A 226 -7.06 -8.12 1.41
C PRO A 226 -6.10 -8.97 2.25
N VAL A 227 -5.32 -9.85 1.63
CA VAL A 227 -4.38 -10.71 2.34
C VAL A 227 -3.09 -9.97 2.62
N THR A 228 -2.50 -9.40 1.57
CA THR A 228 -1.22 -8.69 1.65
C THR A 228 -1.40 -7.25 2.08
N GLY A 229 -2.55 -6.63 1.80
CA GLY A 229 -2.80 -5.19 1.93
C GLY A 229 -2.13 -4.35 0.84
N ALA A 230 -1.62 -4.96 -0.23
CA ALA A 230 -1.01 -4.24 -1.33
C ALA A 230 -2.09 -3.73 -2.31
N PRO A 231 -2.02 -2.47 -2.77
CA PRO A 231 -2.80 -2.03 -3.91
C PRO A 231 -2.36 -2.77 -5.18
N VAL A 232 -3.29 -3.37 -5.91
CA VAL A 232 -3.07 -3.98 -7.22
C VAL A 232 -3.48 -3.06 -8.38
N ASN A 233 -4.15 -1.96 -8.06
CA ASN A 233 -4.44 -0.86 -8.96
C ASN A 233 -4.72 0.41 -8.15
N GLY A 234 -4.38 1.55 -8.74
CA GLY A 234 -4.69 2.88 -8.24
C GLY A 234 -5.13 3.76 -9.40
N GLU A 235 -6.21 4.49 -9.19
CA GLU A 235 -6.72 5.47 -10.16
C GLU A 235 -7.11 6.75 -9.43
N GLU A 236 -6.93 7.89 -10.11
CA GLU A 236 -7.30 9.19 -9.60
C GLU A 236 -8.03 10.02 -10.66
N ILE A 237 -9.15 10.62 -10.29
CA ILE A 237 -9.75 11.73 -11.05
C ILE A 237 -9.18 13.00 -10.43
N HIS A 238 -8.10 13.52 -11.01
CA HIS A 238 -7.29 14.59 -10.44
C HIS A 238 -7.52 15.90 -11.19
N ARG A 239 -7.67 16.99 -10.45
CA ARG A 239 -7.83 18.34 -11.00
C ARG A 239 -7.07 19.35 -10.18
N GLU A 240 -6.39 20.26 -10.87
CA GLU A 240 -5.65 21.37 -10.31
C GLU A 240 -6.02 22.68 -11.02
N GLU A 241 -6.11 23.75 -10.23
CA GLU A 241 -6.40 25.10 -10.68
C GLU A 241 -5.37 26.08 -10.13
N LEU A 242 -4.96 27.04 -10.95
CA LEU A 242 -4.35 28.27 -10.49
C LEU A 242 -5.46 29.32 -10.39
N ARG A 243 -5.63 29.91 -9.20
CA ARG A 243 -6.61 30.97 -8.93
C ARG A 243 -5.92 32.31 -8.67
N ASN A 244 -6.63 33.40 -8.95
CA ASN A 244 -6.09 34.76 -9.10
C ASN A 244 -5.11 34.91 -10.27
N ALA A 245 -5.28 34.07 -11.29
CA ALA A 245 -4.33 33.86 -12.38
C ALA A 245 -4.14 35.09 -13.29
N LYS A 246 -5.12 36.00 -13.36
CA LYS A 246 -5.00 37.26 -14.11
C LYS A 246 -3.83 38.12 -13.66
N LYS A 247 -3.41 38.01 -12.40
CA LYS A 247 -2.27 38.77 -11.85
C LYS A 247 -0.94 38.38 -12.49
N MET A 248 -0.84 37.20 -13.11
CA MET A 248 0.31 36.76 -13.90
C MET A 248 0.09 36.89 -15.41
N GLY A 249 -0.92 37.65 -15.85
CA GLY A 249 -1.17 37.88 -17.27
C GLY A 249 -1.90 36.73 -17.97
N MET A 250 -2.48 35.78 -17.24
CA MET A 250 -3.37 34.78 -17.81
C MET A 250 -4.71 35.42 -18.22
N SER A 251 -5.38 34.82 -19.21
CA SER A 251 -6.65 35.32 -19.76
C SER A 251 -7.81 35.25 -18.76
N GLU A 252 -7.83 34.21 -17.94
CA GLU A 252 -8.86 33.92 -16.95
C GLU A 252 -8.31 34.02 -15.52
N ASP A 253 -9.20 34.25 -14.55
CA ASP A 253 -8.80 34.38 -13.13
C ASP A 253 -8.66 33.01 -12.44
N THR A 254 -9.30 31.99 -12.98
CA THR A 254 -9.12 30.58 -12.63
C THR A 254 -8.69 29.85 -13.89
N VAL A 255 -7.51 29.22 -13.87
CA VAL A 255 -6.97 28.47 -15.01
C VAL A 255 -6.70 27.04 -14.56
N THR A 256 -7.10 26.05 -15.35
CA THR A 256 -6.79 24.64 -15.09
C THR A 256 -5.30 24.38 -15.29
N ALA A 257 -4.61 24.00 -14.21
CA ALA A 257 -3.20 23.58 -14.26
C ALA A 257 -3.08 22.14 -14.78
N PHE A 258 -3.97 21.27 -14.29
CA PHE A 258 -4.07 19.88 -14.71
C PHE A 258 -5.52 19.38 -14.55
N SER A 259 -5.99 18.53 -15.45
CA SER A 259 -7.23 17.78 -15.25
C SER A 259 -7.15 16.46 -16.01
N GLY A 260 -7.41 15.33 -15.35
CA GLY A 260 -7.36 14.04 -16.00
C GLY A 260 -7.83 12.88 -15.13
N HIS A 261 -8.23 11.78 -15.78
CA HIS A 261 -8.40 10.49 -15.12
C HIS A 261 -7.08 9.72 -15.24
N VAL A 262 -6.28 9.81 -14.19
CA VAL A 262 -4.99 9.13 -14.04
C VAL A 262 -5.26 7.66 -13.72
N LYS A 263 -4.70 6.77 -14.51
CA LYS A 263 -4.83 5.31 -14.35
C LYS A 263 -3.47 4.65 -14.44
N MET A 264 -3.24 3.62 -13.63
CA MET A 264 -2.03 2.80 -13.77
C MET A 264 -1.98 2.18 -15.19
N ARG A 265 -0.79 2.18 -15.78
CA ARG A 265 -0.55 1.59 -17.10
C ARG A 265 -0.68 0.07 -17.03
N GLU A 266 -1.20 -0.53 -18.10
CA GLU A 266 -1.63 -1.94 -18.11
C GLU A 266 -0.51 -2.94 -17.79
N ASP A 267 0.72 -2.69 -18.27
CA ASP A 267 1.88 -3.53 -17.97
C ASP A 267 2.23 -3.52 -16.47
N TYR A 268 2.24 -2.34 -15.83
CA TYR A 268 2.42 -2.25 -14.37
C TYR A 268 1.27 -2.89 -13.58
N ILE A 269 0.03 -2.87 -14.10
CA ILE A 269 -1.08 -3.61 -13.50
C ILE A 269 -0.79 -5.12 -13.54
N VAL A 270 -0.36 -5.64 -14.70
CA VAL A 270 -0.06 -7.07 -14.86
C VAL A 270 1.07 -7.50 -13.91
N ASP A 271 2.15 -6.73 -13.86
CA ASP A 271 3.31 -7.02 -13.01
C ASP A 271 2.96 -6.94 -11.53
N THR A 272 2.24 -5.90 -11.12
CA THR A 272 1.79 -5.72 -9.72
C THR A 272 0.86 -6.86 -9.29
N VAL A 273 -0.11 -7.24 -10.13
CA VAL A 273 -1.00 -8.38 -9.86
C VAL A 273 -0.22 -9.68 -9.74
N GLY A 274 0.79 -9.89 -10.60
CA GLY A 274 1.67 -11.06 -10.54
C GLY A 274 2.47 -11.12 -9.24
N LEU A 275 3.09 -10.00 -8.86
CA LEU A 275 3.84 -9.87 -7.61
C LEU A 275 2.94 -10.14 -6.40
N VAL A 276 1.78 -9.49 -6.33
CA VAL A 276 0.84 -9.64 -5.21
C VAL A 276 0.31 -11.07 -5.11
N LYS A 277 0.02 -11.74 -6.24
CA LYS A 277 -0.35 -13.17 -6.24
C LYS A 277 0.72 -14.05 -5.60
N SER A 278 2.00 -13.81 -5.90
CA SER A 278 3.11 -14.58 -5.32
C SER A 278 3.25 -14.35 -3.81
N GLN A 279 3.18 -13.08 -3.37
CA GLN A 279 3.30 -12.72 -1.96
C GLN A 279 2.10 -13.19 -1.14
N ARG A 280 0.90 -13.14 -1.72
CA ARG A 280 -0.35 -13.63 -1.11
C ARG A 280 -0.23 -15.08 -0.66
N VAL A 281 0.44 -15.94 -1.44
CA VAL A 281 0.64 -17.35 -1.07
C VAL A 281 1.45 -17.47 0.22
N LEU A 282 2.51 -16.69 0.38
CA LEU A 282 3.35 -16.70 1.59
C LEU A 282 2.55 -16.30 2.83
N VAL A 283 1.74 -15.25 2.72
CA VAL A 283 0.87 -14.82 3.81
C VAL A 283 -0.20 -15.87 4.12
N LEU A 284 -0.84 -16.45 3.11
CA LEU A 284 -1.86 -17.49 3.30
C LEU A 284 -1.26 -18.78 3.87
N LEU A 285 -0.02 -19.13 3.55
CA LEU A 285 0.68 -20.27 4.14
C LEU A 285 0.72 -20.15 5.66
N LEU A 286 1.13 -19.00 6.19
CA LEU A 286 1.26 -18.78 7.64
C LEU A 286 -0.08 -18.53 8.33
N THR A 287 -1.03 -17.92 7.64
CA THR A 287 -2.30 -17.50 8.26
C THR A 287 -3.42 -18.52 8.09
N SER A 288 -3.41 -19.34 7.05
CA SER A 288 -4.51 -20.23 6.69
C SER A 288 -4.05 -21.65 6.34
N TYR A 289 -3.27 -21.84 5.29
CA TYR A 289 -3.00 -23.17 4.73
C TYR A 289 -2.25 -24.08 5.70
N LEU A 290 -1.13 -23.64 6.29
CA LEU A 290 -0.41 -24.46 7.26
C LEU A 290 -1.16 -24.59 8.59
N PRO A 291 -1.76 -23.53 9.18
CA PRO A 291 -2.59 -23.69 10.37
C PRO A 291 -3.70 -24.73 10.21
N TRP A 292 -4.51 -24.65 9.13
CA TRP A 292 -5.59 -25.62 8.90
C TRP A 292 -5.06 -27.00 8.52
N GLY A 293 -4.00 -27.06 7.71
CA GLY A 293 -3.35 -28.32 7.33
C GLY A 293 -2.80 -29.07 8.54
N PHE A 294 -2.10 -28.38 9.45
CA PHE A 294 -1.56 -28.95 10.68
C PHE A 294 -2.65 -29.33 11.68
N LEU A 295 -3.73 -28.56 11.78
CA LEU A 295 -4.87 -28.93 12.61
C LEU A 295 -5.53 -30.23 12.09
N GLY A 296 -5.80 -30.30 10.78
CA GLY A 296 -6.37 -31.49 10.15
C GLY A 296 -5.46 -32.72 10.27
N LEU A 297 -4.16 -32.55 10.02
CA LEU A 297 -3.17 -33.60 10.19
C LEU A 297 -3.09 -34.07 11.65
N GLY A 298 -3.09 -33.14 12.61
CA GLY A 298 -3.10 -33.45 14.03
C GLY A 298 -4.31 -34.30 14.45
N ILE A 299 -5.51 -33.92 14.01
CA ILE A 299 -6.74 -34.68 14.25
C ILE A 299 -6.67 -36.07 13.61
N GLY A 300 -6.20 -36.16 12.36
CA GLY A 300 -6.06 -37.45 11.66
C GLY A 300 -5.08 -38.40 12.36
N LEU A 301 -3.93 -37.89 12.80
CA LEU A 301 -2.94 -38.65 13.55
C LEU A 301 -3.47 -39.09 14.91
N LEU A 302 -4.22 -38.23 15.60
CA LEU A 302 -4.87 -38.57 16.87
C LEU A 302 -5.89 -39.71 16.69
N ALA A 303 -6.76 -39.61 15.69
CA ALA A 303 -7.74 -40.64 15.37
C ALA A 303 -7.06 -41.98 15.04
N LEU A 304 -5.98 -41.95 14.25
CA LEU A 304 -5.21 -43.15 13.94
C LEU A 304 -4.53 -43.76 15.17
N ALA A 305 -3.98 -42.93 16.05
CA ALA A 305 -3.37 -43.38 17.31
C ALA A 305 -4.42 -44.07 18.21
N LEU A 306 -5.60 -43.48 18.37
CA LEU A 306 -6.71 -44.05 19.13
C LEU A 306 -7.22 -45.35 18.52
N TRP A 307 -7.32 -45.41 17.19
CA TRP A 307 -7.73 -46.62 16.48
C TRP A 307 -6.72 -47.77 16.62
N LEU A 308 -5.42 -47.49 16.56
CA LEU A 308 -4.37 -48.48 16.80
C LEU A 308 -4.39 -49.00 18.24
N GLU A 309 -4.62 -48.10 19.21
CA GLU A 309 -4.77 -48.46 20.61
C GLU A 309 -6.01 -49.37 20.81
N ALA A 310 -7.16 -49.00 20.24
CA ALA A 310 -8.37 -49.81 20.28
C ALA A 310 -8.18 -51.20 19.67
N ARG A 311 -7.51 -51.30 18.51
CA ARG A 311 -7.18 -52.58 17.86
C ARG A 311 -6.14 -53.42 18.61
N SER A 312 -5.38 -52.82 19.52
CA SER A 312 -4.39 -53.54 20.32
C SER A 312 -4.98 -54.16 21.60
N ARG A 313 -6.21 -53.78 21.96
CA ARG A 313 -6.97 -54.37 23.06
C ARG A 313 -7.71 -55.61 22.57
N THR A 314 -7.05 -56.76 22.50
CA THR A 314 -7.75 -58.06 22.38
C THR A 314 -8.52 -58.34 23.68
N PRO A 315 -9.71 -58.97 23.63
CA PRO A 315 -10.41 -59.42 24.83
C PRO A 315 -9.49 -60.38 25.61
N ARG A 316 -9.27 -60.11 26.90
CA ARG A 316 -8.74 -61.13 27.81
C ARG A 316 -9.79 -62.25 27.87
N GLU A 317 -9.43 -63.47 27.50
CA GLU A 317 -10.24 -64.64 27.84
C GLU A 317 -10.48 -64.63 29.35
N PRO A 318 -11.73 -64.88 29.81
CA PRO A 318 -11.99 -65.01 31.23
C PRO A 318 -11.20 -66.21 31.75
N THR A 319 -10.34 -65.97 32.74
CA THR A 319 -9.64 -67.03 33.48
C THR A 319 -10.71 -67.94 34.09
N SER A 320 -10.87 -69.15 33.56
CA SER A 320 -11.70 -70.17 34.19
C SER A 320 -11.05 -70.56 35.52
N ALA A 321 -11.74 -70.26 36.61
CA ALA A 321 -11.47 -70.79 37.94
C ALA A 321 -12.05 -72.21 38.06
#